data_AF-A0A8W7P2L0-F1
#
_entry.id   AF-A0A8W7P2L0-F1
#
_cell.length_a   1.000
_cell.length_b   1.000
_cell.length_c   1.000
_cell.angle_alpha   90.00
_cell.angle_beta   90.00
_cell.angle_gamma   90.00
#
_symmetry.space_group_name_H-M   'P 1'
#
loop_
_entity.id
_entity.type
_entity.pdbx_description
1 polymer ?
#
loop_
_entity_poly.entity_id
_entity_poly.type
_entity_poly.pdbx_seq_one_letter_code
_entity_poly.pdbx_strand_id
1 'polypeptide(L)'
;MIEAVQNSVEHVGIALDEALRMATLYPARAIGVAQRLGTIEAGKVANLTAFTRDYKITTTFVNAVYRLIDQQGPISRIQIAELSQLAPASVTKITRQLLERGLIKEVDQQASTGGRRAISIVSETRQFHTVAVRLGRHDATITLYDMSGKSLGEEHYSLPERTQETLEEALFNAIEQFIDHYQRKLRELIAIAVILPGLVAPAQGVVHYMPHISVNNWTLVDNLQQRFNVTSFVGHDIRSLALAEHYFGATRDCEDSILVRLHRGTGAGIIV
;
A
#
# COMPACT_ATOMS: atom_id res chain seq x y z
N MET A 1 0.92 15.87 -21.52
CA MET A 1 0.42 16.74 -20.42
C MET A 1 1.44 17.80 -20.06
N ILE A 2 2.67 17.47 -19.64
CA ILE A 2 3.64 18.49 -19.20
C ILE A 2 4.03 19.48 -20.31
N GLU A 3 4.19 19.03 -21.56
CA GLU A 3 4.42 19.94 -22.71
C GLU A 3 3.25 20.89 -22.96
N ALA A 4 2.00 20.42 -22.77
CA ALA A 4 0.83 21.29 -22.92
C ALA A 4 0.76 22.34 -21.80
N VAL A 5 1.15 21.97 -20.58
CA VAL A 5 1.30 22.90 -19.46
C VAL A 5 2.41 23.90 -19.76
N GLN A 6 3.59 23.43 -20.19
CA GLN A 6 4.72 24.28 -20.60
C GLN A 6 4.30 25.29 -21.67
N ASN A 7 3.67 24.83 -22.75
CA ASN A 7 3.20 25.70 -23.83
C ASN A 7 2.19 26.75 -23.33
N SER A 8 1.29 26.36 -22.42
CA SER A 8 0.30 27.27 -21.83
C SER A 8 0.98 28.36 -21.00
N VAL A 9 2.07 28.04 -20.30
CA VAL A 9 2.81 29.00 -19.51
C VAL A 9 3.71 29.88 -20.37
N GLU A 10 4.53 29.28 -21.23
CA GLU A 10 5.60 29.96 -21.98
C GLU A 10 5.08 30.74 -23.19
N HIS A 11 4.01 30.27 -23.83
CA HIS A 11 3.50 30.88 -25.06
C HIS A 11 2.16 31.59 -24.90
N VAL A 12 1.33 31.18 -23.94
CA VAL A 12 0.02 31.79 -23.70
C VAL A 12 0.04 32.74 -22.48
N GLY A 13 1.05 32.63 -21.61
CA GLY A 13 1.19 33.47 -20.42
C GLY A 13 0.26 33.08 -19.26
N ILE A 14 -0.26 31.86 -19.26
CA ILE A 14 -1.09 31.34 -18.17
C ILE A 14 -0.17 31.01 -16.98
N ALA A 15 -0.56 31.39 -15.76
CA ALA A 15 0.19 31.03 -14.57
C ALA A 15 0.30 29.49 -14.43
N LEU A 16 1.45 29.00 -13.94
CA LEU A 16 1.72 27.55 -13.85
C LEU A 16 0.66 26.79 -13.05
N ASP A 17 0.25 27.33 -11.90
CA ASP A 17 -0.78 26.71 -11.06
C ASP A 17 -2.12 26.61 -11.77
N GLU A 18 -2.47 27.63 -12.56
CA GLU A 18 -3.69 27.66 -13.36
C GLU A 18 -3.61 26.68 -14.54
N ALA A 19 -2.50 26.64 -15.27
CA ALA A 19 -2.29 25.67 -16.34
C ALA A 19 -2.37 24.21 -15.82
N LEU A 20 -1.89 23.95 -14.61
CA LEU A 20 -2.03 22.65 -13.94
C LEU A 20 -3.48 22.34 -13.58
N ARG A 21 -4.24 23.30 -13.03
CA ARG A 21 -5.69 23.12 -12.76
C ARG A 21 -6.47 22.84 -14.06
N MET A 22 -6.13 23.52 -15.14
CA MET A 22 -6.72 23.29 -16.46
C MET A 22 -6.46 21.87 -16.98
N ALA A 23 -5.30 21.28 -16.66
CA ALA A 23 -4.96 19.92 -17.04
C ALA A 23 -5.51 18.83 -16.09
N THR A 24 -6.03 19.20 -14.91
CA THR A 24 -6.39 18.25 -13.84
C THR A 24 -7.77 18.54 -13.23
N LEU A 25 -7.86 19.57 -12.39
CA LEU A 25 -9.06 19.90 -11.61
C LEU A 25 -10.26 20.28 -12.48
N TYR A 26 -10.07 21.10 -13.51
CA TYR A 26 -11.20 21.60 -14.32
C TYR A 26 -11.87 20.50 -15.15
N PRO A 27 -11.13 19.63 -15.85
CA PRO A 27 -11.72 18.44 -16.47
C PRO A 27 -12.47 17.57 -15.46
N ALA A 28 -11.89 17.34 -14.28
CA ALA A 28 -12.54 16.53 -13.24
C ALA A 28 -13.85 17.15 -12.74
N ARG A 29 -13.92 18.49 -12.63
CA ARG A 29 -15.16 19.21 -12.31
C ARG A 29 -16.17 19.12 -13.43
N ALA A 30 -15.73 19.32 -14.68
CA ALA A 30 -16.60 19.30 -15.85
C ALA A 30 -17.32 17.96 -16.04
N ILE A 31 -16.65 16.85 -15.71
CA ILE A 31 -17.23 15.49 -15.82
C ILE A 31 -17.81 14.97 -14.49
N GLY A 32 -17.90 15.81 -13.45
CA GLY A 32 -18.56 15.46 -12.19
C GLY A 32 -17.78 14.52 -11.25
N VAL A 33 -16.47 14.33 -11.43
CA VAL A 33 -15.64 13.40 -10.64
C VAL A 33 -14.64 14.09 -9.71
N ALA A 34 -14.74 15.41 -9.52
CA ALA A 34 -13.81 16.21 -8.72
C ALA A 34 -13.73 15.82 -7.23
N GLN A 35 -14.70 15.07 -6.71
CA GLN A 35 -14.66 14.50 -5.35
C GLN A 35 -13.66 13.35 -5.24
N ARG A 36 -13.33 12.68 -6.34
CA ARG A 36 -12.42 11.53 -6.37
C ARG A 36 -11.08 11.82 -7.07
N LEU A 37 -11.06 12.74 -8.04
CA LEU A 37 -9.92 13.04 -8.92
C LEU A 37 -9.65 14.55 -9.03
N GLY A 38 -8.49 14.91 -9.58
CA GLY A 38 -8.18 16.27 -10.05
C GLY A 38 -7.44 17.16 -9.06
N THR A 39 -7.30 16.75 -7.79
CA THR A 39 -6.42 17.40 -6.80
C THR A 39 -5.56 16.37 -6.08
N ILE A 40 -4.61 16.84 -5.27
CA ILE A 40 -3.73 16.00 -4.44
C ILE A 40 -4.15 15.97 -2.96
N GLU A 41 -5.42 16.29 -2.68
CA GLU A 41 -5.96 16.28 -1.32
C GLU A 41 -6.06 14.84 -0.78
N ALA A 42 -5.89 14.68 0.53
CA ALA A 42 -6.00 13.38 1.19
C ALA A 42 -7.38 12.75 0.91
N GLY A 43 -7.39 11.44 0.63
CA GLY A 43 -8.61 10.69 0.28
C GLY A 43 -8.95 10.66 -1.21
N LYS A 44 -8.23 11.38 -2.08
CA LYS A 44 -8.43 11.34 -3.54
C LYS A 44 -7.44 10.41 -4.24
N VAL A 45 -7.83 9.91 -5.41
CA VAL A 45 -6.99 9.08 -6.27
C VAL A 45 -6.16 10.00 -7.17
N ALA A 46 -4.82 9.87 -7.10
CA ALA A 46 -3.93 10.68 -7.91
C ALA A 46 -2.78 9.84 -8.49
N ASN A 47 -2.44 10.10 -9.74
CA ASN A 47 -1.12 9.81 -10.27
C ASN A 47 -0.31 11.10 -10.13
N LEU A 48 0.78 11.07 -9.37
CA LEU A 48 1.59 12.26 -9.09
C LEU A 48 2.74 12.33 -10.08
N THR A 49 3.03 13.50 -10.63
CA THR A 49 4.24 13.73 -11.42
C THR A 49 5.00 14.91 -10.83
N ALA A 50 6.23 14.68 -10.38
CA ALA A 50 7.14 15.76 -9.98
C ALA A 50 8.01 16.16 -11.18
N PHE A 51 8.21 17.45 -11.36
CA PHE A 51 9.03 18.01 -12.43
C PHE A 51 9.81 19.23 -11.92
N THR A 52 10.92 19.53 -12.58
CA THR A 52 11.76 20.70 -12.29
C THR A 52 11.15 21.97 -12.87
N ARG A 53 11.72 23.14 -12.55
CA ARG A 53 11.22 24.44 -13.06
C ARG A 53 11.30 24.56 -14.60
N ASP A 54 12.22 23.83 -15.22
CA ASP A 54 12.38 23.66 -16.67
C ASP A 54 11.48 22.54 -17.24
N TYR A 55 10.40 22.18 -16.55
CA TYR A 55 9.40 21.18 -16.98
C TYR A 55 9.93 19.75 -17.18
N LYS A 56 11.16 19.47 -16.75
CA LYS A 56 11.73 18.13 -16.82
C LYS A 56 11.16 17.24 -15.72
N ILE A 57 10.42 16.22 -16.10
CA ILE A 57 9.82 15.27 -15.15
C ILE A 57 10.92 14.49 -14.40
N THR A 58 10.92 14.61 -13.08
CA THR A 58 11.84 13.94 -12.15
C THR A 58 11.30 12.58 -11.71
N THR A 59 10.01 12.50 -11.35
CA THR A 59 9.40 11.24 -10.92
C THR A 59 7.90 11.19 -11.22
N THR A 60 7.34 9.99 -11.32
CA THR A 60 5.90 9.77 -11.47
C THR A 60 5.46 8.62 -10.57
N PHE A 61 4.44 8.85 -9.76
CA PHE A 61 3.80 7.84 -8.91
C PHE A 61 2.49 7.43 -9.57
N VAL A 62 2.37 6.15 -9.95
CA VAL A 62 1.19 5.64 -10.65
C VAL A 62 0.69 4.39 -9.96
N ASN A 63 -0.49 4.48 -9.35
CA ASN A 63 -1.09 3.36 -8.62
C ASN A 63 -1.74 2.35 -9.59
N ALA A 64 -2.33 2.85 -10.68
CA ALA A 64 -3.10 2.02 -11.62
C ALA A 64 -2.24 0.99 -12.39
N VAL A 65 -1.04 1.36 -12.83
CA VAL A 65 -0.17 0.46 -13.64
C VAL A 65 0.38 -0.68 -12.79
N TYR A 66 0.89 -0.40 -11.58
CA TYR A 66 1.39 -1.45 -10.70
C TYR A 66 0.26 -2.41 -10.31
N ARG A 67 -0.91 -1.89 -9.93
CA ARG A 67 -2.08 -2.70 -9.59
C ARG A 67 -2.51 -3.61 -10.75
N LEU A 68 -2.53 -3.12 -11.99
CA LEU A 68 -2.83 -3.94 -13.16
C LEU A 68 -1.81 -5.06 -13.36
N ILE A 69 -0.52 -4.76 -13.19
CA ILE A 69 0.56 -5.76 -13.29
C ILE A 69 0.41 -6.82 -12.20
N ASP A 70 0.09 -6.41 -10.98
CA ASP A 70 -0.04 -7.31 -9.84
C ASP A 70 -1.27 -8.23 -9.95
N GLN A 71 -2.39 -7.69 -10.46
CA GLN A 71 -3.63 -8.43 -10.60
C GLN A 71 -3.71 -9.30 -11.87
N GLN A 72 -3.05 -8.88 -12.96
CA GLN A 72 -3.20 -9.51 -14.28
C GLN A 72 -1.87 -10.00 -14.89
N GLY A 73 -0.78 -9.94 -14.14
CA GLY A 73 0.51 -10.46 -14.57
C GLY A 73 0.44 -11.98 -14.84
N PRO A 74 1.13 -12.50 -15.87
CA PRO A 74 1.98 -11.81 -16.84
C PRO A 74 1.20 -10.97 -17.87
N ILE A 75 1.58 -9.69 -18.02
CA ILE A 75 0.88 -8.75 -18.91
C ILE A 75 1.86 -7.94 -19.77
N SER A 76 1.52 -7.67 -21.03
CA SER A 76 2.35 -6.85 -21.93
C SER A 76 2.13 -5.35 -21.73
N ARG A 77 3.12 -4.52 -22.13
CA ARG A 77 2.96 -3.04 -22.12
C ARG A 77 1.79 -2.55 -22.99
N ILE A 78 1.45 -3.28 -24.05
CA ILE A 78 0.32 -2.97 -24.94
C ILE A 78 -0.99 -3.15 -24.17
N GLN A 79 -1.17 -4.31 -23.53
CA GLN A 79 -2.35 -4.59 -22.71
C GLN A 79 -2.47 -3.64 -21.51
N ILE A 80 -1.35 -3.29 -20.87
CA ILE A 80 -1.35 -2.27 -19.81
C ILE A 80 -1.86 -0.94 -20.36
N ALA A 81 -1.40 -0.49 -21.54
CA ALA A 81 -1.85 0.76 -22.15
C ALA A 81 -3.35 0.74 -22.46
N GLU A 82 -3.85 -0.37 -23.02
CA GLU A 82 -5.27 -0.56 -23.32
C GLU A 82 -6.14 -0.51 -22.06
N LEU A 83 -5.80 -1.30 -21.03
CA LEU A 83 -6.59 -1.41 -19.80
C LEU A 83 -6.49 -0.17 -18.90
N SER A 84 -5.32 0.46 -18.85
CA SER A 84 -5.13 1.69 -18.07
C SER A 84 -5.57 2.95 -18.81
N GLN A 85 -5.89 2.84 -20.10
CA GLN A 85 -6.16 3.96 -21.01
C GLN A 85 -5.03 5.02 -21.04
N LEU A 86 -3.79 4.61 -20.75
CA LEU A 86 -2.61 5.47 -20.80
C LEU A 86 -1.94 5.40 -22.16
N ALA A 87 -1.35 6.51 -22.59
CA ALA A 87 -0.53 6.53 -23.79
C ALA A 87 0.65 5.53 -23.69
N PRO A 88 1.03 4.83 -24.78
CA PRO A 88 2.12 3.84 -24.76
C PRO A 88 3.45 4.39 -24.22
N ALA A 89 3.77 5.66 -24.53
CA ALA A 89 4.96 6.34 -24.02
C ALA A 89 4.93 6.50 -22.48
N SER A 90 3.75 6.78 -21.91
CA SER A 90 3.57 6.87 -20.46
C SER A 90 3.76 5.51 -19.80
N VAL A 91 3.15 4.45 -20.33
CA VAL A 91 3.34 3.08 -19.82
C VAL A 91 4.81 2.68 -19.88
N THR A 92 5.52 3.02 -20.95
CA THR A 92 6.95 2.74 -21.09
C THR A 92 7.75 3.44 -19.98
N LYS A 93 7.48 4.71 -19.73
CA LYS A 93 8.15 5.47 -18.67
C LYS A 93 7.86 4.91 -17.27
N ILE A 94 6.61 4.58 -16.98
CA ILE A 94 6.18 4.05 -15.68
C ILE A 94 6.78 2.67 -15.43
N THR A 95 6.66 1.76 -16.41
CA THR A 95 7.25 0.42 -16.30
C THR A 95 8.77 0.47 -16.15
N ARG A 96 9.46 1.42 -16.81
CA ARG A 96 10.89 1.62 -16.58
C ARG A 96 11.20 2.00 -15.14
N GLN A 97 10.45 2.94 -14.55
CA GLN A 97 10.64 3.35 -13.15
C GLN A 97 10.35 2.20 -12.16
N LEU A 98 9.34 1.37 -12.44
CA LEU A 98 9.02 0.20 -11.61
C LEU A 98 10.10 -0.88 -11.72
N LEU A 99 10.66 -1.11 -12.92
CA LEU A 99 11.79 -2.02 -13.14
C LEU A 99 13.05 -1.53 -12.41
N GLU A 100 13.38 -0.24 -12.53
CA GLU A 100 14.52 0.39 -11.84
C GLU A 100 14.43 0.24 -10.32
N ARG A 101 13.21 0.24 -9.77
CA ARG A 101 12.94 0.05 -8.34
C ARG A 101 12.80 -1.41 -7.92
N GLY A 102 12.93 -2.38 -8.85
CA GLY A 102 12.76 -3.80 -8.55
C GLY A 102 11.34 -4.22 -8.17
N LEU A 103 10.32 -3.39 -8.42
CA LEU A 103 8.91 -3.68 -8.09
C LEU A 103 8.26 -4.62 -9.09
N ILE A 104 8.80 -4.69 -10.31
CA ILE A 104 8.35 -5.56 -11.39
C ILE A 104 9.56 -6.16 -12.09
N LYS A 105 9.35 -7.22 -12.88
CA LYS A 105 10.36 -7.79 -13.76
C LYS A 105 9.77 -8.20 -15.10
N GLU A 106 10.64 -8.27 -16.10
CA GLU A 106 10.30 -8.79 -17.42
C GLU A 106 10.49 -10.31 -17.46
N VAL A 107 9.53 -11.01 -18.08
CA VAL A 107 9.55 -12.46 -18.29
C VAL A 107 9.18 -12.78 -19.74
N ASP A 108 9.79 -13.82 -20.30
CA ASP A 108 9.42 -14.32 -21.61
C ASP A 108 8.02 -14.93 -21.58
N GLN A 109 7.15 -14.56 -22.52
CA GLN A 109 5.85 -15.17 -22.67
C GLN A 109 6.02 -16.56 -23.32
N GLN A 110 5.55 -17.63 -22.67
CA GLN A 110 5.54 -18.97 -23.28
C GLN A 110 4.37 -19.11 -24.29
N ALA A 111 4.71 -19.72 -25.43
CA ALA A 111 3.95 -19.90 -26.68
C ALA A 111 3.81 -18.65 -27.58
N SER A 112 4.68 -18.54 -28.59
CA SER A 112 4.42 -17.72 -29.78
C SER A 112 4.64 -18.56 -31.03
N THR A 113 3.61 -18.67 -31.86
CA THR A 113 3.53 -19.43 -33.11
C THR A 113 4.10 -18.66 -34.31
N GLY A 114 5.21 -17.92 -34.14
CA GLY A 114 6.00 -17.41 -35.27
C GLY A 114 6.33 -15.92 -35.31
N GLY A 115 6.12 -15.14 -34.24
CA GLY A 115 6.49 -13.71 -34.16
C GLY A 115 7.66 -13.42 -33.20
N ARG A 116 8.15 -12.15 -33.17
CA ARG A 116 9.10 -11.67 -32.15
C ARG A 116 8.51 -11.94 -30.77
N ARG A 117 9.28 -12.60 -29.89
CA ARG A 117 8.84 -12.98 -28.53
C ARG A 117 8.30 -11.74 -27.79
N ALA A 118 7.03 -11.80 -27.38
CA ALA A 118 6.42 -10.74 -26.60
C ALA A 118 6.97 -10.79 -25.16
N ILE A 119 7.51 -9.68 -24.68
CA ILE A 119 8.01 -9.54 -23.30
C ILE A 119 6.80 -9.23 -22.41
N SER A 120 6.59 -10.06 -21.40
CA SER A 120 5.55 -9.84 -20.39
C SER A 120 6.16 -9.27 -19.11
N ILE A 121 5.33 -8.59 -18.33
CA ILE A 121 5.71 -7.97 -17.07
C ILE A 121 4.93 -8.66 -15.95
N VAL A 122 5.61 -8.96 -14.85
CA VAL A 122 5.03 -9.48 -13.60
C VAL A 122 5.49 -8.64 -12.41
N SER A 123 4.71 -8.60 -11.34
CA SER A 123 5.15 -8.02 -10.06
C SER A 123 6.30 -8.85 -9.47
N GLU A 124 7.25 -8.17 -8.84
CA GLU A 124 8.31 -8.81 -8.07
C GLU A 124 7.98 -8.67 -6.58
N THR A 125 7.61 -9.80 -5.97
CA THR A 125 7.07 -9.79 -4.61
C THR A 125 8.06 -10.23 -3.55
N ARG A 126 9.16 -10.89 -3.93
CA ARG A 126 10.09 -11.54 -2.97
C ARG A 126 11.15 -10.61 -2.39
N GLN A 127 11.32 -9.43 -2.97
CA GLN A 127 12.34 -8.47 -2.51
C GLN A 127 11.87 -7.62 -1.34
N PHE A 128 10.55 -7.40 -1.24
CA PHE A 128 9.96 -6.56 -0.22
C PHE A 128 9.18 -7.40 0.77
N HIS A 129 9.35 -7.07 2.04
CA HIS A 129 8.82 -7.80 3.16
C HIS A 129 8.06 -6.86 4.08
N THR A 130 7.05 -7.42 4.74
CA THR A 130 6.29 -6.74 5.79
C THR A 130 6.25 -7.60 7.04
N VAL A 131 6.38 -6.97 8.20
CA VAL A 131 6.14 -7.63 9.49
C VAL A 131 4.71 -7.32 9.92
N ALA A 132 3.89 -8.35 10.07
CA ALA A 132 2.55 -8.21 10.61
C ALA A 132 2.52 -8.72 12.05
N VAL A 133 1.91 -7.95 12.94
CA VAL A 133 1.77 -8.28 14.35
C VAL A 133 0.30 -8.35 14.71
N ARG A 134 -0.15 -9.51 15.20
CA ARG A 134 -1.43 -9.64 15.87
C ARG A 134 -1.21 -9.57 17.37
N LEU A 135 -1.53 -8.43 17.96
CA LEU A 135 -1.45 -8.21 19.40
C LEU A 135 -2.73 -8.71 20.08
N GLY A 136 -2.59 -9.80 20.83
CA GLY A 136 -3.63 -10.42 21.64
C GLY A 136 -3.71 -9.82 23.04
N ARG A 137 -4.35 -10.57 23.96
CA ARG A 137 -4.47 -10.14 25.36
C ARG A 137 -3.16 -10.36 26.14
N HIS A 138 -2.50 -11.49 25.90
CA HIS A 138 -1.32 -11.93 26.64
C HIS A 138 -0.22 -12.46 25.71
N ASP A 139 -0.38 -12.20 24.41
CA ASP A 139 0.43 -12.77 23.36
C ASP A 139 0.54 -11.79 22.20
N ALA A 140 1.61 -11.92 21.42
CA ALA A 140 1.69 -11.41 20.07
C ALA A 140 2.05 -12.56 19.12
N THR A 141 1.36 -12.62 17.99
CA THR A 141 1.84 -13.38 16.83
C THR A 141 2.52 -12.42 15.88
N ILE A 142 3.78 -12.69 15.52
CA ILE A 142 4.54 -11.89 14.58
C ILE A 142 4.83 -12.75 13.35
N THR A 143 4.47 -12.26 12.17
CA THR A 143 4.57 -13.00 10.92
C THR A 143 5.30 -12.15 9.86
N LEU A 144 6.25 -12.76 9.16
CA LEU A 144 6.95 -12.17 8.02
C LEU A 144 6.22 -12.54 6.75
N TYR A 145 5.82 -11.54 5.97
CA TYR A 145 5.18 -11.72 4.67
C TYR A 145 6.03 -11.16 3.53
N ASP A 146 5.95 -11.77 2.36
CA ASP A 146 6.32 -11.13 1.10
C ASP A 146 5.13 -10.31 0.53
N MET A 147 5.35 -9.55 -0.54
CA MET A 147 4.30 -8.70 -1.14
C MET A 147 3.14 -9.46 -1.78
N SER A 148 3.27 -10.78 -1.98
CA SER A 148 2.15 -11.61 -2.44
C SER A 148 1.21 -12.03 -1.30
N GLY A 149 1.52 -11.66 -0.07
CA GLY A 149 0.81 -12.11 1.13
C GLY A 149 1.23 -13.51 1.58
N LYS A 150 2.34 -14.05 1.07
CA LYS A 150 2.84 -15.36 1.49
C LYS A 150 3.63 -15.24 2.78
N SER A 151 3.25 -16.02 3.79
CA SER A 151 4.01 -16.12 5.05
C SER A 151 5.34 -16.85 4.81
N LEU A 152 6.43 -16.25 5.30
CA LEU A 152 7.81 -16.76 5.24
C LEU A 152 8.32 -17.28 6.59
N GLY A 153 7.60 -16.95 7.65
CA GLY A 153 7.93 -17.29 9.04
C GLY A 153 6.95 -16.64 10.00
N GLU A 154 6.65 -17.35 11.09
CA GLU A 154 5.74 -16.90 12.14
C GLU A 154 6.27 -17.33 13.49
N GLU A 155 6.15 -16.46 14.48
CA GLU A 155 6.52 -16.73 15.87
C GLU A 155 5.49 -16.19 16.84
N HIS A 156 5.41 -16.83 18.00
CA HIS A 156 4.52 -16.46 19.09
C HIS A 156 5.33 -15.99 20.29
N TYR A 157 4.97 -14.80 20.79
CA TYR A 157 5.59 -14.16 21.93
C TYR A 157 4.57 -14.07 23.06
N SER A 158 4.95 -14.48 24.27
CA SER A 158 4.13 -14.26 25.46
C SER A 158 4.35 -12.84 25.95
N LEU A 159 3.27 -12.07 26.06
CA LEU A 159 3.25 -10.68 26.52
C LEU A 159 2.34 -10.54 27.76
N PRO A 160 2.79 -10.97 28.95
CA PRO A 160 2.00 -10.96 30.17
C PRO A 160 1.89 -9.56 30.81
N GLU A 161 2.38 -8.51 30.15
CA GLU A 161 2.37 -7.14 30.63
C GLU A 161 0.95 -6.61 30.87
N ARG A 162 0.86 -5.58 31.71
CA ARG A 162 -0.42 -5.05 32.24
C ARG A 162 -0.54 -3.53 32.14
N THR A 163 0.52 -2.83 31.76
CA THR A 163 0.50 -1.39 31.50
C THR A 163 0.83 -1.12 30.04
N GLN A 164 0.46 0.06 29.54
CA GLN A 164 0.77 0.46 28.16
C GLN A 164 2.29 0.48 27.92
N GLU A 165 3.05 1.06 28.83
CA GLU A 165 4.50 1.27 28.69
C GLU A 165 5.25 -0.05 28.65
N THR A 166 4.93 -0.95 29.59
CA THR A 166 5.56 -2.27 29.67
C THR A 166 5.20 -3.13 28.46
N LEU A 167 3.94 -3.09 28.02
CA LEU A 167 3.51 -3.80 26.81
C LEU A 167 4.17 -3.27 25.54
N GLU A 168 4.30 -1.94 25.41
CA GLU A 168 4.98 -1.32 24.26
C GLU A 168 6.43 -1.79 24.17
N GLU A 169 7.17 -1.71 25.28
CA GLU A 169 8.56 -2.13 25.34
C GLU A 169 8.71 -3.62 25.01
N ALA A 170 7.86 -4.47 25.59
CA ALA A 170 7.88 -5.91 25.32
C ALA A 170 7.52 -6.24 23.86
N LEU A 171 6.54 -5.53 23.28
CA LEU A 171 6.18 -5.65 21.86
C LEU A 171 7.35 -5.25 20.95
N PHE A 172 8.02 -4.14 21.25
CA PHE A 172 9.14 -3.66 20.43
C PHE A 172 10.32 -4.62 20.50
N ASN A 173 10.65 -5.13 21.69
CA ASN A 173 11.69 -6.13 21.86
C ASN A 173 11.35 -7.43 21.10
N ALA A 174 10.08 -7.86 21.10
CA ALA A 174 9.63 -9.02 20.33
C ALA A 174 9.77 -8.80 18.81
N ILE A 175 9.42 -7.62 18.30
CA ILE A 175 9.60 -7.27 16.88
C ILE A 175 11.08 -7.24 16.51
N GLU A 176 11.94 -6.65 17.34
CA GLU A 176 13.40 -6.59 17.13
C GLU A 176 14.00 -8.00 17.11
N GLN A 177 13.66 -8.83 18.09
CA GLN A 177 14.09 -10.23 18.15
C GLN A 177 13.64 -11.01 16.91
N PHE A 178 12.40 -10.81 16.47
CA PHE A 178 11.88 -11.46 15.25
C PHE A 178 12.64 -11.01 14.00
N ILE A 179 12.87 -9.72 13.83
CA ILE A 179 13.64 -9.17 12.69
C ILE A 179 15.06 -9.75 12.69
N ASP A 180 15.72 -9.81 13.84
CA ASP A 180 17.06 -10.38 13.98
C ASP A 180 17.11 -11.87 13.67
N HIS A 181 16.09 -12.63 14.09
CA HIS A 181 15.98 -14.05 13.78
C HIS A 181 15.86 -14.29 12.26
N TYR A 182 15.08 -13.44 11.58
CA TYR A 182 14.82 -13.56 10.15
C TYR A 182 15.75 -12.74 9.25
N GLN A 183 16.77 -12.08 9.81
CA GLN A 183 17.67 -11.15 9.08
C GLN A 183 18.27 -11.74 7.78
N ARG A 184 18.49 -13.07 7.72
CA ARG A 184 19.04 -13.74 6.54
C ARG A 184 18.03 -13.92 5.40
N LYS A 185 16.74 -14.00 5.75
CA LYS A 185 15.62 -14.10 4.80
C LYS A 185 15.06 -12.72 4.45
N LEU A 186 15.08 -11.82 5.42
CA LEU A 186 14.61 -10.45 5.29
C LEU A 186 15.48 -9.70 4.28
N ARG A 187 14.85 -9.19 3.24
CA ARG A 187 15.48 -8.34 2.22
C ARG A 187 15.19 -6.89 2.57
N GLU A 188 14.23 -6.27 1.90
CA GLU A 188 13.80 -4.91 2.22
C GLU A 188 12.53 -4.97 3.09
N LEU A 189 12.61 -4.52 4.35
CA LEU A 189 11.45 -4.36 5.21
C LEU A 189 10.78 -3.01 4.92
N ILE A 190 9.60 -3.05 4.31
CA ILE A 190 8.91 -1.82 3.86
C ILE A 190 7.83 -1.35 4.83
N ALA A 191 7.30 -2.25 5.66
CA ALA A 191 6.25 -1.90 6.61
C ALA A 191 6.17 -2.82 7.83
N ILE A 192 5.72 -2.26 8.95
CA ILE A 192 5.27 -2.97 10.14
C ILE A 192 3.77 -2.68 10.35
N ALA A 193 2.93 -3.70 10.44
CA ALA A 193 1.50 -3.52 10.67
C ALA A 193 1.08 -4.21 11.97
N VAL A 194 0.47 -3.47 12.90
CA VAL A 194 -0.04 -4.02 14.16
C VAL A 194 -1.56 -4.04 14.14
N ILE A 195 -2.16 -5.19 14.38
CA ILE A 195 -3.61 -5.33 14.58
C ILE A 195 -3.89 -5.71 16.02
N LEU A 196 -4.93 -5.11 16.60
CA LEU A 196 -5.32 -5.32 18.00
C LEU A 196 -6.82 -5.13 18.22
N PRO A 197 -7.40 -5.72 19.27
CA PRO A 197 -8.77 -5.42 19.69
C PRO A 197 -8.84 -4.06 20.38
N GLY A 198 -9.88 -3.27 20.13
CA GLY A 198 -10.08 -2.00 20.82
C GLY A 198 -10.63 -0.87 19.94
N LEU A 199 -10.46 0.37 20.39
CA LEU A 199 -10.80 1.55 19.58
C LEU A 199 -9.52 2.12 18.97
N VAL A 200 -9.38 1.95 17.67
CA VAL A 200 -8.22 2.39 16.90
C VAL A 200 -8.64 3.47 15.91
N ALA A 201 -7.83 4.53 15.81
CA ALA A 201 -7.88 5.55 14.77
C ALA A 201 -6.73 5.34 13.77
N PRO A 202 -6.92 4.51 12.71
CA PRO A 202 -5.82 4.08 11.83
C PRO A 202 -5.14 5.23 11.10
N ALA A 203 -5.91 6.25 10.69
CA ALA A 203 -5.39 7.41 9.98
C ALA A 203 -4.46 8.30 10.83
N GLN A 204 -4.63 8.27 12.16
CA GLN A 204 -3.79 9.00 13.11
C GLN A 204 -2.70 8.09 13.71
N GLY A 205 -2.82 6.78 13.54
CA GLY A 205 -1.89 5.84 14.15
C GLY A 205 -2.06 5.65 15.66
N VAL A 206 -3.24 6.00 16.20
CA VAL A 206 -3.51 6.07 17.65
C VAL A 206 -4.46 4.97 18.11
N VAL A 207 -4.17 4.39 19.27
CA VAL A 207 -5.06 3.47 20.01
C VAL A 207 -5.69 4.22 21.18
N HIS A 208 -7.00 4.46 21.09
CA HIS A 208 -7.76 5.18 22.12
C HIS A 208 -8.20 4.27 23.27
N TYR A 209 -8.40 2.98 23.02
CA TYR A 209 -8.90 2.03 24.02
C TYR A 209 -8.47 0.61 23.69
N MET A 210 -8.15 -0.18 24.72
CA MET A 210 -7.98 -1.63 24.65
C MET A 210 -8.79 -2.32 25.75
N PRO A 211 -9.39 -3.51 25.50
CA PRO A 211 -10.24 -4.16 26.49
C PRO A 211 -9.54 -4.65 27.78
N HIS A 212 -8.22 -4.76 27.81
CA HIS A 212 -7.49 -5.48 28.88
C HIS A 212 -6.36 -4.67 29.51
N ILE A 213 -5.98 -3.56 28.89
CA ILE A 213 -4.92 -2.67 29.36
C ILE A 213 -5.45 -1.26 29.21
N SER A 214 -5.29 -0.46 30.25
CA SER A 214 -5.59 0.97 30.20
C SER A 214 -4.57 1.64 29.30
N VAL A 215 -5.05 2.22 28.21
CA VAL A 215 -4.24 2.99 27.26
C VAL A 215 -4.70 4.44 27.27
N ASN A 216 -3.77 5.38 27.07
CA ASN A 216 -4.05 6.81 27.03
C ASN A 216 -3.58 7.37 25.69
N ASN A 217 -4.48 7.39 24.69
CA ASN A 217 -4.20 7.88 23.33
C ASN A 217 -2.83 7.40 22.82
N TRP A 218 -2.62 6.09 22.86
CA TRP A 218 -1.33 5.48 22.57
C TRP A 218 -0.92 5.71 21.11
N THR A 219 0.10 6.54 20.88
CA THR A 219 0.68 6.90 19.58
C THR A 219 1.56 5.79 19.00
N LEU A 220 1.01 4.59 18.89
CA LEU A 220 1.75 3.37 18.56
C LEU A 220 2.50 3.47 17.22
N VAL A 221 1.89 4.06 16.18
CA VAL A 221 2.55 4.17 14.87
C VAL A 221 3.78 5.09 14.94
N ASP A 222 3.68 6.24 15.59
CA ASP A 222 4.81 7.16 15.72
C ASP A 222 5.96 6.51 16.50
N ASN A 223 5.62 5.80 17.58
CA ASN A 223 6.60 5.11 18.42
C ASN A 223 7.30 3.97 17.65
N LEU A 224 6.56 3.20 16.84
CA LEU A 224 7.12 2.19 15.94
C LEU A 224 8.03 2.80 14.87
N GLN A 225 7.60 3.88 14.23
CA GLN A 225 8.39 4.57 13.20
C GLN A 225 9.69 5.14 13.80
N GLN A 226 9.63 5.71 15.00
CA GLN A 226 10.82 6.20 15.72
C GLN A 226 11.78 5.06 16.09
N ARG A 227 11.26 3.90 16.54
CA ARG A 227 12.07 2.76 16.98
C ARG A 227 12.72 2.01 15.81
N PHE A 228 11.98 1.77 14.74
CA PHE A 228 12.39 0.90 13.64
C PHE A 228 12.78 1.63 12.35
N ASN A 229 12.49 2.93 12.23
CA ASN A 229 12.68 3.70 11.01
C ASN A 229 12.00 3.07 9.77
N VAL A 230 10.81 2.49 10.00
CA VAL A 230 10.02 1.79 8.98
C VAL A 230 8.58 2.29 9.04
N THR A 231 7.96 2.48 7.88
CA THR A 231 6.55 2.86 7.76
C THR A 231 5.68 1.90 8.56
N SER A 232 4.83 2.44 9.43
CA SER A 232 4.05 1.61 10.35
C SER A 232 2.57 1.89 10.28
N PHE A 233 1.75 0.86 10.54
CA PHE A 233 0.29 0.93 10.49
C PHE A 233 -0.32 0.26 11.72
N VAL A 234 -1.49 0.75 12.16
CA VAL A 234 -2.28 0.11 13.21
C VAL A 234 -3.72 -0.10 12.75
N GLY A 235 -4.28 -1.27 13.06
CA GLY A 235 -5.63 -1.69 12.65
C GLY A 235 -6.42 -2.35 13.77
N HIS A 236 -7.75 -2.36 13.60
CA HIS A 236 -8.62 -3.15 14.46
C HIS A 236 -8.69 -4.58 13.94
N ASP A 237 -8.52 -5.57 14.80
CA ASP A 237 -8.43 -6.98 14.42
C ASP A 237 -9.58 -7.49 13.52
N ILE A 238 -10.84 -7.18 13.83
CA ILE A 238 -12.00 -7.63 13.04
C ILE A 238 -12.09 -6.89 11.69
N ARG A 239 -11.74 -5.61 11.63
CA ARG A 239 -11.77 -4.84 10.37
C ARG A 239 -10.66 -5.31 9.44
N SER A 240 -9.48 -5.55 10.01
CA SER A 240 -8.34 -6.12 9.29
C SER A 240 -8.63 -7.55 8.82
N LEU A 241 -9.35 -8.36 9.59
CA LEU A 241 -9.79 -9.68 9.16
C LEU A 241 -10.76 -9.62 7.97
N ALA A 242 -11.76 -8.73 8.01
CA ALA A 242 -12.66 -8.54 6.86
C ALA A 242 -11.90 -8.09 5.61
N LEU A 243 -10.92 -7.20 5.77
CA LEU A 243 -10.04 -6.77 4.67
C LEU A 243 -9.18 -7.92 4.13
N ALA A 244 -8.66 -8.78 5.02
CA ALA A 244 -7.89 -9.96 4.62
C ALA A 244 -8.75 -10.97 3.85
N GLU A 245 -10.00 -11.21 4.27
CA GLU A 245 -10.95 -12.06 3.54
C GLU A 245 -11.33 -11.48 2.18
N HIS A 246 -11.34 -10.15 2.04
CA HIS A 246 -11.60 -9.47 0.77
C HIS A 246 -10.41 -9.54 -0.20
N TYR A 247 -9.18 -9.43 0.28
CA TYR A 247 -8.01 -9.52 -0.60
C TYR A 247 -7.55 -10.96 -0.88
N PHE A 248 -7.66 -11.85 0.12
CA PHE A 248 -6.98 -13.15 0.10
C PHE A 248 -7.92 -14.33 0.38
N GLY A 249 -9.10 -14.09 0.94
CA GLY A 249 -9.98 -15.15 1.44
C GLY A 249 -11.28 -15.32 0.67
N ALA A 250 -12.36 -15.58 1.41
CA ALA A 250 -13.63 -16.05 0.87
C ALA A 250 -14.45 -14.97 0.15
N THR A 251 -14.09 -13.69 0.28
CA THR A 251 -14.89 -12.56 -0.24
C THR A 251 -14.19 -11.80 -1.37
N ARG A 252 -13.20 -12.42 -2.02
CA ARG A 252 -12.44 -11.83 -3.13
C ARG A 252 -13.27 -11.48 -4.36
N ASP A 253 -14.33 -12.25 -4.58
CA ASP A 253 -15.24 -12.09 -5.72
C ASP A 253 -16.50 -11.30 -5.34
N CYS A 254 -16.50 -10.62 -4.20
CA CYS A 254 -17.62 -9.83 -3.70
C CYS A 254 -17.20 -8.37 -3.53
N GLU A 255 -17.98 -7.44 -4.09
CA GLU A 255 -17.80 -6.00 -3.86
C GLU A 255 -18.25 -5.64 -2.44
N ASP A 256 -19.43 -6.11 -2.04
CA ASP A 256 -19.98 -5.92 -0.69
C ASP A 256 -19.87 -7.22 0.12
N SER A 257 -19.43 -7.12 1.38
CA SER A 257 -19.40 -8.27 2.29
C SER A 257 -19.53 -7.89 3.77
N ILE A 258 -20.08 -8.80 4.56
CA ILE A 258 -20.12 -8.68 6.02
C ILE A 258 -19.47 -9.90 6.63
N LEU A 259 -18.36 -9.69 7.34
CA LEU A 259 -17.74 -10.70 8.18
C LEU A 259 -18.27 -10.57 9.60
N VAL A 260 -18.78 -11.65 10.17
CA VAL A 260 -19.19 -11.71 11.59
C VAL A 260 -18.26 -12.66 12.33
N ARG A 261 -17.51 -12.13 13.30
CA ARG A 261 -16.62 -12.93 14.15
C ARG A 261 -17.34 -13.26 15.46
N LEU A 262 -17.57 -14.55 15.68
CA LEU A 262 -18.09 -15.10 16.93
C LEU A 262 -16.94 -15.73 17.73
N HIS A 263 -16.45 -15.05 18.75
CA HIS A 263 -15.43 -15.58 19.64
C HIS A 263 -15.71 -15.17 21.10
N ARG A 264 -14.69 -14.73 21.85
CA ARG A 264 -14.88 -14.17 23.20
C ARG A 264 -15.69 -12.86 23.23
N GLY A 265 -15.86 -12.24 22.06
CA GLY A 265 -16.80 -11.15 21.81
C GLY A 265 -17.44 -11.34 20.42
N THR A 266 -18.42 -10.50 20.12
CA THR A 266 -19.04 -10.42 18.79
C THR A 266 -18.65 -9.12 18.15
N GLY A 267 -18.20 -9.17 16.90
CA GLY A 267 -17.99 -7.97 16.10
C GLY A 267 -18.08 -8.28 14.63
N ALA A 268 -18.27 -7.24 13.83
CA ALA A 268 -18.39 -7.37 12.39
C ALA A 268 -17.46 -6.41 11.65
N GLY A 269 -16.99 -6.84 10.49
CA GLY A 269 -16.32 -6.00 9.51
C GLY A 269 -17.19 -5.94 8.25
N ILE A 270 -17.35 -4.75 7.68
CA ILE A 270 -18.18 -4.50 6.51
C ILE A 270 -17.27 -3.97 5.41
N ILE A 271 -17.36 -4.57 4.24
CA ILE A 271 -16.78 -4.08 2.98
C ILE A 271 -17.95 -3.63 2.10
N VAL A 272 -17.80 -2.44 1.52
CA VAL A 272 -18.73 -1.74 0.62
C VAL A 272 -17.95 -0.92 -0.39
#